data_AF-A0A4R4XPA0-F1
#
_entry.id   AF-A0A4R4XPA0-F1
#
_cell.length_a   1.000
_cell.length_b   1.000
_cell.length_c   1.000
_cell.angle_alpha   90.00
_cell.angle_beta   90.00
_cell.angle_gamma   90.00
#
_symmetry.space_group_name_H-M   'P 1'
#
loop_
_entity.id
_entity.type
_entity.pdbx_description
1 polymer ?
#
loop_
_entity_poly.entity_id
_entity_poly.type
_entity_poly.pdbx_seq_one_letter_code
_entity_poly.pdbx_strand_id
1 'polypeptide(L)'
;MKWNLRLVAAQRGIWKATELQRQLAEHGLVISAGKMSGLWSKTPASLKLDDLEIICSVLGCNVGDLLVPEPRKVVVRGGSAAGGAE
;
A
#
# COMPACT_ATOMS: atom_id res chain seq x y z
N MET A 1 -8.47 -4.29 -1.42
CA MET A 1 -7.07 -4.13 -0.97
C MET A 1 -7.06 -3.21 0.23
N LYS A 2 -6.31 -3.57 1.27
CA LYS A 2 -6.00 -2.73 2.42
C LYS A 2 -4.65 -2.07 2.19
N TRP A 3 -4.62 -0.76 2.36
CA TRP A 3 -3.38 0.02 2.31
C TRP A 3 -2.69 0.00 3.67
N ASN A 4 -1.42 -0.40 3.70
CA ASN A 4 -0.69 -0.69 4.93
C ASN A 4 0.57 0.19 5.13
N LEU A 5 0.69 1.28 4.37
CA LEU A 5 1.87 2.15 4.35
C LEU A 5 2.36 2.54 5.75
N ARG A 6 1.46 2.99 6.63
CA ARG A 6 1.82 3.47 7.97
C ARG A 6 2.47 2.38 8.82
N LEU A 7 1.97 1.14 8.74
CA LEU A 7 2.53 0.02 9.51
C LEU A 7 3.89 -0.39 8.95
N VAL A 8 4.00 -0.52 7.63
CA VAL A 8 5.24 -0.86 6.93
C VAL A 8 6.33 0.18 7.22
N ALA A 9 5.99 1.46 7.18
CA ALA A 9 6.87 2.58 7.52
C ALA A 9 7.31 2.53 9.00
N ALA A 10 6.39 2.30 9.93
CA ALA A 10 6.70 2.19 11.36
C ALA A 10 7.67 1.05 11.67
N GLN A 11 7.53 -0.11 11.01
CA GLN A 11 8.47 -1.24 11.14
C GLN A 11 9.89 -0.89 10.70
N ARG A 12 10.06 0.17 9.89
CA ARG A 12 11.34 0.69 9.41
C ARG A 12 11.79 1.94 10.17
N GLY A 13 11.15 2.24 11.30
CA GLY A 13 11.49 3.40 12.13
C GLY A 13 10.93 4.74 11.63
N ILE A 14 10.06 4.72 10.62
CA ILE A 14 9.46 5.94 10.06
C ILE A 14 8.08 6.16 10.67
N TRP A 15 7.99 7.09 11.62
CA TRP A 15 6.78 7.32 12.41
C TRP A 15 5.97 8.55 11.98
N LYS A 16 6.54 9.41 11.12
CA LYS A 16 5.94 10.69 10.71
C LYS A 16 5.76 10.70 9.19
N ALA A 17 4.59 11.13 8.73
CA ALA A 17 4.29 11.26 7.31
C ALA A 17 5.26 12.21 6.58
N THR A 18 5.66 13.30 7.24
CA THR A 18 6.62 14.27 6.69
C THR A 18 8.02 13.70 6.53
N GLU A 19 8.42 12.75 7.39
CA GLU A 19 9.71 12.06 7.27
C GLU A 19 9.71 11.14 6.04
N LEU A 20 8.64 10.34 5.87
CA LEU A 20 8.49 9.53 4.65
C LEU A 20 8.43 10.42 3.40
N GLN A 21 7.70 11.54 3.46
CA GLN A 21 7.59 12.49 2.35
C GLN A 21 8.97 13.00 1.90
N ARG A 22 9.85 13.33 2.86
CA ARG A 22 11.22 13.78 2.60
C ARG A 22 12.02 12.68 1.89
N GLN A 23 12.00 11.46 2.43
CA GLN A 23 12.71 10.33 1.84
C GLN A 23 12.20 9.98 0.44
N LEU A 24 10.88 10.04 0.20
CA LEU A 24 10.32 9.85 -1.14
C LEU A 24 10.81 10.93 -2.13
N ALA A 25 10.90 12.19 -1.69
CA ALA A 25 11.39 13.29 -2.52
C ALA A 25 12.88 13.13 -2.88
N GLU A 26 13.70 12.61 -1.97
CA GLU A 26 15.12 12.29 -2.21
C GLU A 26 15.29 11.23 -3.32
N HIS A 27 14.26 10.39 -3.52
CA HIS A 27 14.21 9.37 -4.58
C HIS A 27 13.38 9.81 -5.81
N GLY A 28 13.08 11.10 -5.95
CA GLY A 28 12.40 11.67 -7.12
C GLY A 28 10.87 11.68 -7.04
N LEU A 29 10.26 11.17 -5.97
CA LEU A 29 8.81 11.19 -5.76
C LEU A 29 8.40 12.36 -4.88
N VAL A 30 8.16 13.52 -5.51
CA VAL A 30 7.71 14.74 -4.82
C VAL A 30 6.19 14.73 -4.64
N ILE A 31 5.73 14.56 -3.39
CA ILE A 31 4.32 14.52 -3.02
C ILE A 31 3.96 15.77 -2.24
N SER A 32 2.81 16.40 -2.52
CA SER A 32 2.31 17.52 -1.71
C SER A 32 1.89 17.08 -0.31
N ALA A 33 1.94 17.96 0.68
CA ALA A 33 1.56 17.63 2.07
C ALA A 33 0.13 17.06 2.18
N GLY A 34 -0.82 17.59 1.39
CA GLY A 34 -2.19 17.09 1.33
C GLY A 34 -2.29 15.67 0.77
N LYS A 35 -1.62 15.39 -0.37
CA LYS A 35 -1.58 14.04 -0.96
C LYS A 35 -0.86 13.06 -0.03
N MET A 36 0.20 13.50 0.65
CA MET A 36 0.92 12.68 1.62
C MET A 36 0.06 12.33 2.83
N SER A 37 -0.68 13.29 3.39
CA SER A 37 -1.61 13.04 4.50
C SER A 37 -2.71 12.04 4.12
N GLY A 38 -3.23 12.15 2.90
CA GLY A 38 -4.16 11.19 2.32
C GLY A 38 -3.56 9.78 2.20
N LEU A 39 -2.38 9.67 1.60
CA LEU A 39 -1.63 8.41 1.48
C LEU A 39 -1.28 7.80 2.85
N TRP A 40 -0.96 8.62 3.84
CA TRP A 40 -0.58 8.13 5.17
C TRP A 40 -1.76 7.56 5.95
N SER A 41 -2.96 8.12 5.75
CA SER A 41 -4.12 7.86 6.62
C SER A 41 -5.21 7.02 5.97
N LYS A 42 -5.27 6.96 4.63
CA LYS A 42 -6.38 6.34 3.88
C LYS A 42 -5.85 5.51 2.72
N THR A 43 -6.66 4.55 2.26
CA THR A 43 -6.39 3.84 1.01
C THR A 43 -6.53 4.81 -0.17
N PRO A 44 -5.49 4.98 -1.01
CA PRO A 44 -5.59 5.83 -2.19
C PRO A 44 -6.56 5.24 -3.22
N ALA A 45 -7.30 6.10 -3.92
CA ALA A 45 -8.19 5.67 -5.01
C ALA A 45 -7.43 5.20 -6.25
N SER A 46 -6.24 5.76 -6.49
CA SER A 46 -5.32 5.37 -7.55
C SER A 46 -3.90 5.67 -7.12
N LEU A 47 -2.96 4.85 -7.60
CA LEU A 47 -1.52 4.99 -7.38
C LEU A 47 -0.82 4.55 -8.66
N LYS A 48 0.14 5.35 -9.14
CA LYS A 48 0.96 4.97 -10.30
C LYS A 48 1.89 3.84 -9.90
N LEU A 49 2.18 2.93 -10.83
CA LEU A 49 3.14 1.84 -10.60
C LEU A 49 4.54 2.39 -10.32
N ASP A 50 4.96 3.42 -11.06
CA ASP A 50 6.23 4.13 -10.85
C ASP A 50 6.36 4.69 -9.42
N ASP A 51 5.32 5.39 -8.93
CA ASP A 51 5.27 5.88 -7.54
C ASP A 51 5.35 4.71 -6.54
N LEU A 52 4.69 3.58 -6.83
CA LEU A 52 4.67 2.41 -5.96
C LEU A 52 6.05 1.74 -5.89
N GLU A 53 6.78 1.65 -6.99
CA GLU A 53 8.15 1.14 -7.04
C GLU A 53 9.08 1.99 -6.17
N ILE A 54 8.99 3.32 -6.26
CA ILE A 54 9.78 4.23 -5.42
C ILE A 54 9.43 4.03 -3.94
N ILE A 55 8.14 3.96 -3.58
CA ILE A 55 7.73 3.73 -2.19
C ILE A 55 8.27 2.40 -1.67
N CYS A 56 8.18 1.34 -2.47
CA CYS A 56 8.73 0.03 -2.12
C CYS A 56 10.25 0.08 -1.94
N SER A 57 10.96 0.80 -2.81
CA SER A 57 12.41 0.97 -2.74
C SER A 57 12.85 1.76 -1.51
N VAL A 58 12.18 2.88 -1.20
CA VAL A 58 12.50 3.73 -0.03
C VAL A 58 12.23 2.98 1.27
N LEU A 59 11.16 2.20 1.31
CA LEU A 59 10.86 1.38 2.47
C LEU A 59 11.73 0.11 2.48
N GLY A 60 12.18 -0.43 1.35
CA GLY A 60 12.73 -1.78 1.31
C GLY A 60 11.64 -2.80 1.66
N CYS A 61 10.48 -2.71 1.02
CA CYS A 61 9.37 -3.65 1.15
C CYS A 61 8.92 -4.15 -0.21
N ASN A 62 8.06 -5.16 -0.22
CA ASN A 62 7.42 -5.62 -1.44
C ASN A 62 6.01 -5.01 -1.59
N VAL A 63 5.46 -5.09 -2.80
CA VAL A 63 4.12 -4.56 -3.11
C VAL A 63 3.05 -5.17 -2.20
N GLY A 64 3.16 -6.46 -1.89
CA GLY A 64 2.22 -7.19 -1.02
C GLY A 64 2.23 -6.73 0.44
N ASP A 65 3.32 -6.10 0.90
CA ASP A 65 3.38 -5.51 2.25
C ASP A 65 2.51 -4.25 2.33
N LEU A 66 2.44 -3.48 1.24
CA LEU A 66 1.68 -2.23 1.13
C LEU A 66 0.22 -2.45 0.74
N LEU A 67 -0.04 -3.37 -0.20
CA LEU A 67 -1.35 -3.67 -0.76
C LEU A 67 -1.80 -5.07 -0.35
N VAL A 68 -2.40 -5.17 0.84
CA VAL A 68 -2.83 -6.46 1.41
C VAL A 68 -4.21 -6.83 0.87
N PRO A 69 -4.42 -8.03 0.28
CA PRO A 69 -5.73 -8.47 -0.17
C PRO A 69 -6.71 -8.59 1.01
N GLU A 70 -7.95 -8.12 0.80
CA GLU A 70 -9.03 -8.25 1.78
C GLU A 70 -10.07 -9.23 1.20
N PRO A 71 -9.96 -10.54 1.48
CA PRO A 71 -10.76 -11.58 0.81
C PRO A 71 -12.26 -11.38 1.04
N ARG A 72 -12.66 -10.87 2.21
CA ARG A 72 -14.07 -10.60 2.55
C ARG A 72 -14.73 -9.52 1.68
N LYS A 73 -13.96 -8.67 0.99
CA LYS A 73 -14.49 -7.65 0.07
C LYS A 73 -14.68 -8.15 -1.36
N VAL A 74 -14.09 -9.30 -1.70
CA VAL A 74 -14.21 -9.89 -3.04
C VAL A 74 -15.29 -10.94 -2.98
N VAL A 75 -16.51 -10.60 -3.43
CA VAL A 75 -17.51 -11.63 -3.73
C VAL A 75 -17.03 -12.35 -4.98
N VAL A 76 -16.42 -13.53 -4.81
CA VAL A 76 -16.14 -14.43 -5.93
C VAL A 76 -17.49 -14.90 -6.46
N ARG A 77 -17.99 -14.23 -7.51
CA ARG A 77 -19.13 -14.72 -8.26
C ARG A 77 -18.64 -15.89 -9.12
N GLY A 78 -18.77 -17.09 -8.58
CA GLY A 78 -18.60 -18.34 -9.34
C GLY A 78 -17.39 -19.16 -8.91
N GLY A 79 -17.60 -20.01 -7.91
CA GLY A 79 -16.91 -21.28 -7.77
C GLY A 79 -17.98 -22.33 -7.51
N SER A 80 -18.51 -22.91 -8.58
CA SER A 80 -19.33 -24.12 -8.48
C SER A 80 -18.43 -25.21 -7.89
N ALA A 81 -18.54 -25.44 -6.58
CA ALA A 81 -18.01 -26.63 -5.96
C ALA A 81 -18.94 -27.78 -6.33
N ALA A 82 -18.71 -28.33 -7.52
CA ALA A 82 -19.23 -29.62 -7.93
C ALA A 82 -18.27 -30.73 -7.46
N GLY A 83 -18.80 -31.70 -6.71
CA GLY A 83 -18.23 -33.03 -6.44
C GLY A 83 -17.38 -33.14 -5.16
N GLY A 84 -17.55 -34.12 -4.26
CA GLY A 84 -18.43 -35.29 -4.14
C GLY A 84 -18.57 -35.61 -2.62
N ALA A 85 -19.72 -36.07 -2.12
CA ALA A 85 -20.11 -37.48 -2.08
C ALA A 85 -19.01 -38.38 -1.48
N GLU A 86 -19.04 -38.55 -0.15
CA GLU A 86 -19.04 -39.85 0.57
C GLU A 86 -19.80 -39.68 1.90
#